data_AF-A8XWQ9-F1
#
_entry.id   AF-A8XWQ9-F1
#
_cell.length_a   1.000
_cell.length_b   1.000
_cell.length_c   1.000
_cell.angle_alpha   90.00
_cell.angle_beta   90.00
_cell.angle_gamma   90.00
#
_symmetry.space_group_name_H-M   'P 1'
#
loop_
_entity.id
_entity.type
_entity.pdbx_description
1 polymer ?
#
loop_
_entity_poly.entity_id
_entity_poly.type
_entity_poly.pdbx_seq_one_letter_code
_entity_poly.pdbx_strand_id
1 'polypeptide(L)' 'MSLELRMSSHPLSRIAKSELGLTPYRVQKTGILSGNNNLERVQKCKSTFAGTRQNEHMTMMFVDEKLLTVEVEFSSKNY' A
#
# COMPACT_ATOMS: atom_id res chain seq x y z
N MET A 1 -8.69 10.05 17.80
CA MET A 1 -8.89 9.20 18.99
C MET A 1 -8.42 9.81 20.31
N SER A 2 -7.13 10.04 20.57
CA SER A 2 -6.70 10.58 21.89
C SER A 2 -7.21 11.98 22.19
N LEU A 3 -7.19 12.85 21.17
CA LEU A 3 -7.74 14.20 21.25
C LEU A 3 -9.28 14.20 21.42
N GLU A 4 -9.97 13.31 20.70
CA GLU A 4 -11.44 13.18 20.72
C GLU A 4 -11.93 12.64 22.07
N LEU A 5 -11.22 11.68 22.64
CA LEU A 5 -11.53 11.08 23.93
C LEU A 5 -10.97 11.88 25.11
N ARG A 6 -10.26 12.99 24.86
CA ARG A 6 -9.58 13.82 25.87
C ARG A 6 -8.73 12.99 26.85
N MET A 7 -8.03 11.98 26.33
CA MET A 7 -7.19 11.08 27.11
C MET A 7 -5.77 11.06 26.57
N SER A 8 -4.79 10.80 27.43
CA SER A 8 -3.41 10.59 26.99
C SER A 8 -3.30 9.32 26.14
N SER A 9 -2.35 9.30 25.22
CA SER A 9 -2.17 8.21 24.24
C SER A 9 -1.83 6.85 24.89
N HIS A 10 -1.16 6.88 26.04
CA HIS A 10 -0.67 5.70 26.73
C HIS A 10 -1.79 4.81 27.32
N PRO A 11 -2.71 5.32 28.17
CA PRO A 11 -3.84 4.53 28.66
C PRO A 11 -4.76 4.07 27.52
N LEU A 12 -4.94 4.89 26.48
CA LEU A 12 -5.71 4.49 25.30
C LEU A 12 -5.07 3.31 24.57
N SER A 13 -3.75 3.31 24.39
CA SER A 13 -3.06 2.18 23.77
C SER A 13 -3.15 0.91 24.62
N ARG A 14 -3.13 1.04 25.95
CA ARG A 14 -3.30 -0.11 26.87
C ARG A 14 -4.71 -0.67 26.77
N ILE A 15 -5.74 0.18 26.83
CA ILE A 15 -7.15 -0.25 26.72
C ILE A 15 -7.39 -0.92 25.36
N ALA A 16 -6.96 -0.28 24.27
CA ALA A 16 -7.13 -0.83 22.93
C ALA A 16 -6.49 -2.23 22.80
N LYS A 17 -5.24 -2.41 23.25
CA LYS A 17 -4.51 -3.68 23.07
C LYS A 17 -4.89 -4.76 24.09
N SER A 18 -4.94 -4.40 25.38
CA SER A 18 -5.03 -5.37 26.48
C SER A 18 -6.47 -5.68 26.89
N GLU A 19 -7.34 -4.67 26.92
CA GLU A 19 -8.73 -4.86 27.36
C GLU A 19 -9.65 -5.24 26.19
N LEU A 20 -9.44 -4.59 25.04
CA LEU A 20 -10.29 -4.78 23.86
C LEU A 20 -9.69 -5.74 22.82
N GLY A 21 -8.43 -6.18 22.99
CA GLY A 21 -7.75 -7.06 22.03
C GLY A 21 -7.53 -6.46 20.64
N LEU A 22 -7.62 -5.15 20.51
CA LEU A 22 -7.50 -4.43 19.24
C LEU A 22 -6.03 -4.18 18.90
N THR A 23 -5.66 -4.51 17.67
CA THR A 23 -4.34 -4.19 17.11
C THR A 23 -4.48 -3.00 16.15
N PRO A 24 -3.58 -2.00 16.21
CA PRO A 24 -3.59 -0.90 15.26
C PRO A 24 -3.54 -1.43 13.82
N TYR A 25 -4.54 -1.07 13.02
CA TYR A 25 -4.52 -1.40 11.60
C TYR A 25 -3.40 -0.61 10.93
N ARG A 26 -2.46 -1.31 10.28
CA ARG A 26 -1.45 -0.64 9.45
C ARG A 26 -2.16 -0.07 8.23
N VAL A 27 -2.27 1.26 8.17
CA VAL A 27 -2.82 1.95 7.00
C VAL A 27 -1.99 1.56 5.78
N GLN A 28 -2.60 0.81 4.86
CA GLN A 28 -1.99 0.48 3.58
C GLN A 28 -2.42 1.55 2.58
N LYS A 29 -1.46 2.15 1.87
CA LYS A 29 -1.78 2.95 0.69
C LYS A 29 -2.38 2.00 -0.34
N THR A 30 -3.63 2.22 -0.70
CA THR A 30 -4.33 1.45 -1.73
C THR A 30 -4.82 2.39 -2.82
N GLY A 31 -4.78 1.93 -4.07
CA GLY A 31 -5.48 2.61 -5.15
C GLY A 31 -6.98 2.36 -4.98
N ILE A 32 -7.76 3.42 -4.72
CA ILE A 32 -9.22 3.30 -4.66
C ILE A 32 -9.71 2.97 -6.07
N LEU A 33 -10.31 1.79 -6.23
CA LEU A 33 -10.85 1.33 -7.52
C LEU A 33 -12.36 1.51 -7.54
N SER A 34 -12.89 1.90 -8.71
CA SER A 34 -14.33 1.74 -8.97
C SER A 34 -14.69 0.26 -9.09
N GLY A 35 -15.98 -0.07 -8.92
CA GLY A 35 -16.47 -1.44 -9.09
C GLY A 35 -16.11 -2.02 -10.46
N ASN A 36 -16.21 -1.22 -11.53
CA ASN A 36 -15.88 -1.63 -12.89
C ASN A 36 -14.37 -1.91 -13.05
N ASN A 37 -13.51 -1.01 -12.54
CA ASN A 37 -12.06 -1.21 -12.61
C ASN A 37 -11.64 -2.48 -11.86
N ASN A 38 -12.31 -2.80 -10.75
CA ASN A 38 -12.05 -4.03 -10.02
C ASN A 38 -12.47 -5.27 -10.82
N LEU A 39 -13.65 -5.23 -11.46
CA LEU A 39 -14.13 -6.35 -12.28
C LEU A 39 -13.18 -6.65 -13.45
N GLU A 40 -12.77 -5.61 -14.19
CA GLU A 40 -11.84 -5.75 -15.31
C GLU A 40 -10.50 -6.33 -14.86
N ARG A 41 -9.97 -5.87 -13.71
CA ARG A 41 -8.74 -6.41 -13.13
C ARG A 41 -8.88 -7.88 -12.76
N VAL A 42 -9.99 -8.27 -12.13
CA VAL A 42 -10.24 -9.68 -11.75
C VAL A 42 -10.29 -10.57 -12.99
N GLN A 43 -11.00 -10.14 -14.03
CA GLN A 43 -11.08 -10.87 -15.29
C GLN A 43 -9.70 -11.03 -15.93
N LYS A 44 -8.92 -9.94 -16.02
CA LYS A 44 -7.57 -9.96 -16.59
C LYS A 44 -6.59 -10.82 -15.79
N CYS A 45 -6.69 -10.80 -14.45
CA CYS A 45 -5.88 -11.69 -13.60
C CYS A 45 -6.21 -13.16 -13.84
N LYS A 46 -7.51 -13.51 -13.94
CA LYS A 46 -7.92 -14.89 -14.20
C LYS A 46 -7.44 -15.40 -15.56
N SER A 47 -7.54 -14.59 -16.62
CA SER A 47 -7.07 -14.98 -17.95
C SER A 47 -5.55 -15.14 -17.98
N THR A 48 -4.81 -14.18 -17.43
CA THR A 48 -3.34 -14.24 -17.34
C THR A 48 -2.90 -15.45 -16.52
N PHE A 49 -3.57 -15.74 -15.41
CA PHE A 49 -3.25 -16.89 -14.56
C PHE A 49 -3.46 -18.23 -15.27
N ALA A 50 -4.49 -18.34 -16.12
CA ALA A 50 -4.72 -19.55 -16.90
C ALA A 50 -3.55 -19.84 -17.87
N GLY A 51 -3.06 -18.82 -18.57
CA GLY A 51 -1.92 -18.90 -19.50
C GLY A 51 -0.59 -19.25 -18.83
N THR A 52 -0.43 -18.95 -17.53
CA THR A 52 0.78 -19.34 -16.78
C THR A 52 1.05 -20.84 -16.80
N ARG A 53 -0.01 -21.69 -16.85
CA ARG A 53 0.14 -23.15 -16.94
C ARG A 53 0.82 -23.60 -18.25
N GLN A 54 0.73 -22.78 -19.29
CA GLN A 54 1.34 -23.02 -20.60
C GLN A 54 2.66 -22.26 -20.78
N ASN A 55 3.23 -21.70 -19.70
CA ASN A 55 4.45 -20.90 -19.71
C ASN A 55 4.38 -19.65 -20.60
N GLU A 56 3.20 -19.10 -20.88
CA GLU A 56 3.05 -17.90 -21.72
C GLU A 56 3.79 -16.67 -21.14
N HIS A 57 3.94 -16.61 -19.82
CA HIS A 57 4.71 -15.57 -19.15
C HIS A 57 6.20 -15.57 -19.52
N MET A 58 6.76 -16.70 -19.99
CA MET A 58 8.17 -16.82 -20.37
C MET A 58 8.50 -16.13 -21.70
N THR A 59 7.49 -15.89 -22.54
CA THR A 59 7.63 -15.16 -23.80
C THR A 59 7.17 -13.71 -23.69
N MET A 60 6.68 -13.30 -22.51
CA MET A 60 6.18 -11.96 -22.26
C MET A 60 7.31 -11.03 -21.80
N MET A 61 7.45 -9.89 -22.47
CA MET A 61 8.35 -8.82 -22.05
C MET A 61 7.56 -7.77 -21.27
N PHE A 62 8.00 -7.47 -20.05
CA PHE A 62 7.42 -6.41 -19.22
C PHE A 62 8.27 -5.15 -19.31
N VAL A 63 7.62 -4.01 -19.56
CA VAL A 63 8.23 -2.69 -19.61
C VAL A 63 7.42 -1.70 -18.80
N ASP A 64 8.09 -0.78 -18.13
CA ASP A 64 7.48 0.32 -17.38
C ASP A 64 8.47 1.47 -17.27
N GLU A 65 7.97 2.68 -17.06
CA GLU A 65 8.77 3.87 -16.83
C GLU A 65 8.81 4.18 -15.33
N LYS A 66 9.97 4.62 -14.82
CA LYS A 66 10.11 5.03 -13.42
C LYS A 66 10.85 6.36 -13.33
N LEU A 67 10.27 7.30 -12.59
CA LEU A 67 10.92 8.56 -12.27
C LEU A 67 12.11 8.30 -11.33
N LEU A 68 13.29 8.76 -11.73
CA LEU A 68 14.49 8.79 -10.91
C LEU A 68 14.72 10.21 -10.42
N THR A 69 14.62 10.42 -9.11
CA THR A 69 14.83 11.73 -8.48
C THR A 69 16.23 11.78 -7.86
N VAL A 70 17.03 12.77 -8.24
CA VAL A 70 18.31 13.06 -7.58
C VAL A 70 18.03 14.03 -6.43
N GLU A 71 18.22 13.57 -5.19
CA GLU A 71 18.25 14.49 -4.05
C GLU A 71 19.58 15.26 -4.08
N VAL A 72 19.50 16.57 -4.27
CA VAL A 72 20.66 17.46 -4.12
C VAL A 72 20.78 17.80 -2.64
N GLU A 73 21.84 17.33 -1.99
CA GLU A 73 22.22 17.82 -0.66
C GLU A 73 22.58 19.30 -0.77
N PHE A 74 21.65 20.18 -0.36
CA PHE A 74 21.95 21.58 -0.15
C PHE A 74 22.84 21.71 1.08
N SER A 75 24.16 21.70 0.87
CA SER A 75 25.11 22.07 1.91
C SER A 75 25.06 23.59 2.08
N SER A 76 24.64 24.07 3.25
CA SER A 76 24.65 25.48 3.64
C SER A 76 26.07 26.06 3.83
N LYS A 77 27.13 25.30 3.53
CA LYS A 77 28.53 25.73 3.71
C LYS A 77 29.10 26.55 2.55
N ASN A 78 28.33 26.75 1.47
CA ASN A 78 28.79 27.46 0.27
C ASN A 78 28.01 28.75 -0.02
N TYR A 79 27.32 29.34 0.97
CA TYR A 79 26.66 30.65 0.86
C TYR A 79 26.99 31.54 2.05
#